data_AF-A0AB34XSB5-F1
#
_entry.id   AF-A0AB34XSB5-F1
#
_cell.length_a   1.000
_cell.length_b   1.000
_cell.length_c   1.000
_cell.angle_alpha   90.00
_cell.angle_beta   90.00
_cell.angle_gamma   90.00
#
_symmetry.space_group_name_H-M   'P 1'
#
loop_
_entity.id
_entity.type
_entity.pdbx_description
1 polymer ?
#
loop_
_entity_poly.entity_id
_entity_poly.type
_entity_poly.pdbx_seq_one_letter_code
_entity_poly.pdbx_strand_id
1 'polypeptide(L)'
;MTFSPGKRGRGRSTTPRALFMSGLLGFAGTMHFIRPQPFDSIVPPSLGNRRAWTYASGVAEIGCAALLAVPATRRLGGAATAALMVAVYPANIYTVVKHWKSPMGRAIALARLPLQIPLVQMSWAIARNGD
;
A
#
# COMPACT_ATOMS: atom_id res chain seq x y z
N MET A 1 36.56 -34.54 19.18
CA MET A 1 36.05 -33.97 17.91
C MET A 1 34.59 -33.59 18.11
N THR A 2 34.33 -32.35 18.51
CA THR A 2 32.98 -31.83 18.75
C THR A 2 32.42 -31.22 17.46
N PHE A 3 31.37 -31.83 16.91
CA PHE A 3 30.63 -31.30 15.78
C PHE A 3 29.90 -30.01 16.21
N SER A 4 30.36 -28.86 15.72
CA SER A 4 29.64 -27.59 15.82
C SER A 4 28.60 -27.53 14.69
N PRO A 5 27.28 -27.55 14.96
CA PRO A 5 26.29 -27.44 13.90
C PRO A 5 26.36 -26.04 13.30
N GLY A 6 26.77 -25.96 12.04
CA GLY A 6 26.84 -24.74 11.26
C GLY A 6 25.53 -23.96 11.32
N LYS A 7 25.64 -22.65 11.54
CA LYS A 7 24.55 -21.69 11.39
C LYS A 7 23.97 -21.88 9.98
N ARG A 8 22.84 -22.57 9.87
CA ARG A 8 22.07 -22.66 8.63
C ARG A 8 21.79 -21.23 8.20
N GLY A 9 22.40 -20.81 7.10
CA GLY A 9 21.97 -19.60 6.40
C GLY A 9 20.49 -19.78 6.12
N ARG A 10 19.63 -19.03 6.83
CA ARG A 10 18.22 -18.92 6.46
C ARG A 10 18.22 -18.36 5.04
N GLY A 11 18.04 -19.26 4.07
CA GLY A 11 17.69 -18.86 2.71
C GLY A 11 16.55 -17.87 2.84
N ARG A 12 16.77 -16.64 2.37
CA ARG A 12 15.78 -15.56 2.43
C ARG A 12 14.58 -16.02 1.63
N SER A 13 13.58 -16.59 2.29
CA SER A 13 12.34 -17.00 1.65
C SER A 13 11.71 -15.74 1.04
N THR A 14 11.56 -15.75 -0.28
CA THR A 14 10.74 -14.78 -0.97
C THR A 14 9.30 -15.06 -0.58
N THR A 15 8.76 -14.29 0.36
CA THR A 15 7.39 -14.51 0.80
C THR A 15 6.44 -14.01 -0.28
N PRO A 16 5.52 -14.84 -0.77
CA PRO A 16 4.58 -14.47 -1.82
C PRO A 16 3.81 -13.18 -1.52
N ARG A 17 3.54 -12.90 -0.24
CA ARG A 17 2.83 -11.70 0.23
C ARG A 17 3.61 -10.40 -0.01
N ALA A 18 4.90 -10.37 0.33
CA ALA A 18 5.72 -9.18 0.15
C ALA A 18 5.91 -8.84 -1.33
N LEU A 19 6.12 -9.85 -2.17
CA LEU A 19 6.20 -9.65 -3.63
C LEU A 19 4.87 -9.21 -4.22
N PHE A 20 3.76 -9.80 -3.81
CA PHE A 20 2.42 -9.39 -4.23
C PHE A 20 2.14 -7.92 -3.86
N MET A 21 2.38 -7.54 -2.60
CA MET A 21 2.19 -6.16 -2.15
C MET A 21 3.15 -5.20 -2.86
N SER A 22 4.40 -5.61 -3.09
CA SER A 22 5.38 -4.83 -3.86
C SER A 22 4.91 -4.58 -5.28
N GLY A 23 4.45 -5.62 -5.99
CA GLY A 23 3.90 -5.48 -7.34
C GLY A 23 2.64 -4.61 -7.38
N LEU A 24 1.71 -4.82 -6.44
CA LEU A 24 0.47 -4.05 -6.33
C LEU A 24 0.76 -2.55 -6.12
N LEU A 25 1.62 -2.21 -5.17
CA LEU A 25 1.98 -0.81 -4.88
C LEU A 25 2.84 -0.20 -5.99
N GLY A 26 3.74 -0.95 -6.60
CA GLY A 26 4.52 -0.47 -7.74
C GLY A 26 3.65 -0.12 -8.94
N PHE A 27 2.66 -0.97 -9.23
CA PHE A 27 1.67 -0.69 -10.27
C PHE A 27 0.78 0.52 -9.93
N ALA A 28 0.21 0.55 -8.72
CA ALA A 28 -0.64 1.66 -8.26
C ALA A 28 0.12 2.99 -8.26
N GLY A 29 1.34 3.01 -7.72
CA GLY A 29 2.18 4.21 -7.65
C GLY A 29 2.55 4.73 -9.02
N THR A 30 2.88 3.84 -9.96
CA THR A 30 3.14 4.21 -11.36
C THR A 30 1.90 4.83 -12.03
N MET A 31 0.71 4.26 -11.76
CA MET A 31 -0.55 4.78 -12.30
C MET A 31 -0.89 6.20 -11.86
N HIS A 32 -0.42 6.65 -10.68
CA HIS A 32 -0.57 8.04 -10.25
C HIS A 32 0.13 9.02 -11.21
N PHE A 33 1.22 8.62 -11.87
CA PHE A 33 1.93 9.47 -12.83
C PHE A 33 1.38 9.36 -14.24
N ILE A 34 1.00 8.15 -14.68
CA ILE A 34 0.48 7.90 -16.04
C ILE A 34 -0.95 8.42 -16.19
N ARG A 35 -1.82 8.14 -15.21
CA ARG A 35 -3.24 8.52 -15.20
C ARG A 35 -3.63 9.11 -13.84
N PRO A 36 -3.21 10.35 -13.54
CA PRO A 36 -3.49 11.00 -12.26
C PRO A 36 -4.97 11.36 -12.04
N GLN A 37 -5.76 11.57 -13.10
CA GLN A 37 -7.10 12.17 -13.01
C GLN A 37 -8.08 11.38 -12.09
N PRO A 38 -8.12 10.04 -12.11
CA PRO A 38 -8.92 9.27 -11.16
C PRO A 38 -8.48 9.47 -9.71
N PHE A 39 -7.18 9.59 -9.46
CA PHE A 39 -6.60 9.80 -8.13
C PHE A 39 -6.81 11.23 -7.63
N ASP A 40 -6.65 12.24 -8.49
CA ASP A 40 -6.98 13.63 -8.16
C ASP A 40 -8.43 13.75 -7.69
N SER A 41 -9.32 12.93 -8.28
CA SER A 41 -10.76 12.99 -8.01
C SER A 41 -11.14 12.51 -6.61
N ILE A 42 -10.29 11.71 -5.96
CA ILE A 42 -10.50 11.18 -4.62
C ILE A 42 -9.84 12.04 -3.53
N VAL A 43 -8.96 12.97 -3.90
CA VAL A 43 -8.34 13.89 -2.93
C VAL A 43 -9.38 14.91 -2.45
N PRO A 44 -9.63 15.02 -1.14
CA PRO A 44 -10.53 16.03 -0.58
C PRO A 44 -10.13 17.45 -1.00
N PRO A 45 -11.08 18.33 -1.38
CA PRO A 45 -10.80 19.72 -1.75
C PRO A 45 -10.10 20.52 -0.65
N SER A 46 -10.28 20.15 0.62
CA SER A 46 -9.65 20.79 1.78
C SER A 46 -8.12 20.70 1.80
N LEU A 47 -7.52 19.75 1.05
CA LEU A 47 -6.08 19.56 0.98
C LEU A 47 -5.40 20.47 -0.06
N GLY A 48 -6.15 21.32 -0.77
CA GLY A 48 -5.63 22.26 -1.75
C GLY A 48 -5.27 21.59 -3.08
N ASN A 49 -3.98 21.57 -3.43
CA ASN A 49 -3.53 21.08 -4.73
C ASN A 49 -3.61 19.55 -4.81
N ARG A 50 -4.70 19.04 -5.40
CA ARG A 50 -4.96 17.60 -5.56
C ARG A 50 -3.85 16.87 -6.30
N ARG A 51 -3.30 17.49 -7.35
CA ARG A 51 -2.24 16.88 -8.18
C ARG A 51 -0.95 16.67 -7.40
N ALA A 52 -0.61 17.62 -6.53
CA ALA A 52 0.56 17.49 -5.66
C ALA A 52 0.40 16.29 -4.71
N TRP A 53 -0.77 16.12 -4.11
CA TRP A 53 -1.07 14.98 -3.23
C TRP A 53 -1.08 13.65 -3.98
N THR A 54 -1.60 13.61 -5.20
CA THR A 54 -1.57 12.42 -6.06
C THR A 54 -0.14 12.01 -6.42
N TYR A 55 0.75 12.95 -6.72
CA TYR A 55 2.16 12.61 -6.96
C TYR A 55 2.89 12.23 -5.66
N ALA A 56 2.60 12.92 -4.55
CA ALA A 56 3.19 12.57 -3.25
C ALA A 56 2.80 11.14 -2.82
N SER A 57 1.53 10.75 -2.97
CA SER A 57 1.09 9.37 -2.70
C SER A 57 1.73 8.37 -3.66
N GLY A 58 1.84 8.71 -4.95
CA GLY A 58 2.52 7.87 -5.94
C GLY A 58 3.99 7.60 -5.59
N VAL A 59 4.73 8.63 -5.14
CA VAL A 59 6.11 8.47 -4.66
C VAL A 59 6.15 7.57 -3.41
N ALA A 60 5.23 7.78 -2.47
CA ALA A 60 5.17 6.97 -1.25
C ALA A 60 4.87 5.49 -1.55
N GLU A 61 3.97 5.20 -2.48
CA GLU A 61 3.63 3.84 -2.92
C GLU A 61 4.83 3.15 -3.59
N ILE A 62 5.54 3.83 -4.50
CA ILE A 62 6.75 3.30 -5.13
C ILE A 62 7.85 3.06 -4.09
N GLY A 63 8.02 3.96 -3.13
CA GLY A 63 8.94 3.78 -2.01
C GLY A 63 8.61 2.55 -1.18
N CYS A 64 7.33 2.36 -0.83
CA CYS A 64 6.87 1.16 -0.12
C CYS A 64 7.11 -0.12 -0.95
N ALA A 65 6.84 -0.08 -2.26
CA ALA A 65 7.09 -1.19 -3.17
C ALA A 65 8.58 -1.59 -3.19
N ALA A 66 9.48 -0.61 -3.27
CA ALA A 66 10.92 -0.84 -3.23
C ALA A 66 11.39 -1.45 -1.89
N LEU A 67 10.87 -0.93 -0.77
CA LEU A 67 11.17 -1.47 0.57
C LEU A 67 10.68 -2.92 0.75
N LEU A 68 9.55 -3.28 0.14
CA LEU A 68 9.01 -4.65 0.18
C LEU A 68 9.75 -5.62 -0.77
N ALA A 69 10.28 -5.11 -1.88
CA ALA A 69 11.04 -5.90 -2.85
C ALA A 69 12.35 -6.44 -2.24
N VAL A 70 13.02 -5.64 -1.41
CA VAL A 70 14.29 -6.00 -0.78
C VAL A 70 14.05 -6.71 0.57
N PRO A 71 14.46 -7.99 0.73
CA PRO A 71 14.19 -8.76 1.96
C PRO A 71 14.68 -8.09 3.25
N ALA A 72 15.81 -7.37 3.18
CA ALA A 72 16.39 -6.68 4.34
C ALA A 72 15.52 -5.52 4.86
N THR A 73 14.65 -4.94 4.02
CA THR A 73 13.83 -3.77 4.37
C THR A 73 12.36 -4.10 4.52
N ARG A 74 11.94 -5.36 4.36
CA ARG A 74 10.51 -5.75 4.38
C ARG A 74 9.77 -5.34 5.64
N ARG A 75 10.41 -5.44 6.81
CA ARG A 75 9.79 -4.99 8.07
C ARG A 75 9.42 -3.51 8.02
N LEU A 76 10.34 -2.68 7.55
CA LEU A 76 10.12 -1.25 7.34
C LEU A 76 9.08 -1.02 6.24
N GLY A 77 9.17 -1.74 5.12
CA GLY A 77 8.21 -1.65 4.02
C GLY A 77 6.78 -1.99 4.42
N GLY A 78 6.59 -3.04 5.23
CA GLY A 78 5.29 -3.42 5.78
C GLY A 78 4.72 -2.36 6.71
N ALA A 79 5.54 -1.80 7.60
CA ALA A 79 5.12 -0.73 8.51
C ALA A 79 4.77 0.56 7.74
N ALA A 80 5.61 0.96 6.78
CA ALA A 80 5.38 2.11 5.91
C ALA A 80 4.10 1.94 5.07
N THR A 81 3.88 0.75 4.50
CA THR A 81 2.66 0.44 3.74
C THR A 81 1.42 0.52 4.62
N ALA A 82 1.47 -0.05 5.83
CA ALA A 82 0.34 0.02 6.77
C ALA A 82 0.02 1.47 7.14
N ALA A 83 1.04 2.29 7.43
CA ALA A 83 0.88 3.71 7.70
C ALA A 83 0.29 4.47 6.50
N LEU A 84 0.77 4.20 5.28
CA LEU A 84 0.25 4.79 4.05
C LEU A 84 -1.23 4.45 3.83
N MET A 85 -1.61 3.19 4.03
CA MET A 85 -3.01 2.75 3.93
C MET A 85 -3.91 3.51 4.92
N VAL A 86 -3.47 3.67 6.17
CA VAL A 86 -4.21 4.46 7.16
C VAL A 86 -4.31 5.93 6.73
N ALA A 87 -3.23 6.51 6.19
CA ALA A 87 -3.20 7.89 5.73
C ALA A 87 -4.14 8.17 4.55
N VAL A 88 -4.35 7.21 3.64
CA VAL A 88 -5.28 7.37 2.50
C VAL A 88 -6.73 7.03 2.83
N TYR A 89 -7.00 6.44 4.00
CA TYR A 89 -8.35 6.06 4.42
C TYR A 89 -9.37 7.23 4.39
N PRO A 90 -9.03 8.46 4.85
CA PRO A 90 -9.92 9.61 4.75
C PRO A 90 -10.32 9.97 3.31
N ALA A 91 -9.42 9.80 2.33
CA ALA A 91 -9.73 10.03 0.92
C ALA A 91 -10.74 8.99 0.38
N ASN A 92 -10.66 7.74 0.86
CA ASN A 92 -11.63 6.70 0.54
C ASN A 92 -13.02 7.00 1.14
N ILE A 93 -13.08 7.50 2.38
CA ILE A 93 -14.35 7.96 2.98
C ILE A 93 -14.94 9.12 2.17
N TYR A 94 -14.12 10.11 1.81
CA TYR A 94 -14.56 11.24 0.98
C TYR A 94 -15.15 10.78 -0.36
N THR A 95 -14.58 9.72 -0.95
CA THR A 95 -15.10 9.14 -2.20
C THR A 95 -16.52 8.59 -2.04
N VAL A 96 -16.86 8.01 -0.87
CA VAL A 96 -18.23 7.56 -0.55
C VAL A 96 -19.18 8.74 -0.48
N VAL A 97 -18.79 9.80 0.24
CA VAL A 97 -19.59 11.03 0.37
C VAL A 97 -19.82 11.68 -1.00
N LYS A 98 -18.77 11.77 -1.82
CA LYS A 98 -18.83 12.33 -3.17
C LYS A 98 -19.80 11.58 -4.08
N HIS A 99 -19.83 10.24 -4.00
CA HIS A 99 -20.69 9.41 -4.85
C HIS A 99 -22.02 9.03 -4.19
N TRP A 100 -22.41 9.67 -3.09
CA TRP A 100 -23.59 9.30 -2.32
C TRP A 100 -24.88 9.22 -3.15
N LYS A 101 -25.03 10.13 -4.13
CA LYS A 101 -26.19 10.20 -5.02
C LYS A 101 -26.13 9.24 -6.22
N SER A 102 -25.01 8.57 -6.46
CA SER A 102 -24.83 7.60 -7.55
C SER A 102 -24.86 6.18 -6.97
N PRO A 103 -25.89 5.36 -7.24
CA PRO A 103 -25.99 4.02 -6.67
C PRO A 103 -24.77 3.14 -6.96
N MET A 104 -24.31 3.13 -8.20
CA MET A 104 -23.14 2.35 -8.63
C MET A 104 -21.83 2.94 -8.08
N GLY A 105 -21.65 4.26 -8.14
CA GLY A 105 -20.46 4.92 -7.58
C GLY A 105 -20.34 4.73 -6.07
N ARG A 106 -21.47 4.81 -5.35
CA ARG A 106 -21.55 4.55 -3.90
C ARG A 106 -21.20 3.11 -3.58
N ALA A 107 -21.74 2.14 -4.32
CA ALA A 107 -21.45 0.72 -4.11
C ALA A 107 -19.95 0.42 -4.28
N ILE A 108 -19.32 0.93 -5.34
CA ILE A 108 -17.88 0.78 -5.58
C ILE A 108 -17.07 1.44 -4.46
N ALA A 109 -17.42 2.67 -4.07
CA ALA A 109 -16.71 3.38 -3.01
C ALA A 109 -16.85 2.67 -1.64
N LEU A 110 -18.04 2.16 -1.31
CA LEU A 110 -18.27 1.37 -0.11
C LEU A 110 -17.51 0.06 -0.13
N ALA A 111 -17.41 -0.62 -1.28
CA ALA A 111 -16.65 -1.86 -1.42
C ALA A 111 -15.13 -1.67 -1.22
N ARG A 112 -14.60 -0.48 -1.54
CA ARG A 112 -13.17 -0.16 -1.32
C ARG A 112 -12.79 -0.08 0.16
N LEU A 113 -13.71 0.36 1.04
CA LEU A 113 -13.43 0.49 2.48
C LEU A 113 -13.06 -0.84 3.16
N PRO A 114 -13.86 -1.94 3.06
CA PRO A 114 -13.51 -3.21 3.66
C PRO A 114 -12.36 -3.90 2.93
N LEU A 115 -12.19 -3.67 1.61
CA LEU A 115 -11.05 -4.22 0.86
C LEU A 115 -9.70 -3.73 1.39
N GLN A 116 -9.66 -2.58 2.04
CA GLN A 116 -8.45 -2.03 2.62
C GLN A 116 -8.00 -2.79 3.89
N ILE A 117 -8.92 -3.46 4.59
CA ILE A 117 -8.61 -4.19 5.84
C ILE A 117 -7.62 -5.35 5.58
N PRO A 118 -7.86 -6.25 4.60
CA PRO A 118 -6.89 -7.27 4.23
C PRO A 118 -5.51 -6.70 3.86
N LEU A 119 -5.46 -5.57 3.13
CA LEU A 119 -4.20 -4.96 2.71
C LEU A 119 -3.39 -4.43 3.91
N VAL A 120 -4.06 -3.81 4.88
CA VAL A 120 -3.43 -3.37 6.14
C VAL A 120 -2.94 -4.58 6.94
N GLN A 121 -3.76 -5.62 7.06
CA GLN A 121 -3.40 -6.85 7.79
C GLN A 121 -2.19 -7.54 7.15
N MET A 122 -2.15 -7.65 5.82
CA MET A 122 -1.00 -8.20 5.09
C MET A 122 0.25 -7.36 5.30
N SER A 123 0.14 -6.03 5.21
CA SER A 123 1.25 -5.10 5.44
C SER A 123 1.80 -5.22 6.86
N TRP A 124 0.92 -5.29 7.86
CA TRP A 124 1.29 -5.47 9.26
C TRP A 124 1.93 -6.83 9.54
N ALA A 125 1.44 -7.90 8.90
CA ALA A 125 2.05 -9.22 8.99
C ALA A 125 3.49 -9.22 8.44
N ILE A 126 3.72 -8.55 7.30
CA ILE A 126 5.06 -8.36 6.74
C ILE A 126 5.93 -7.53 7.70
N ALA A 127 5.37 -6.48 8.32
CA ALA A 127 6.08 -5.63 9.28
C ALA A 127 6.61 -6.43 10.49
N ARG A 128 5.81 -7.36 11.02
CA ARG A 128 6.18 -8.19 12.17
C ARG A 128 7.15 -9.31 11.81
N ASN A 129 6.89 -9.99 10.71
CA ASN A 129 7.58 -11.24 10.38
C ASN A 129 8.83 -11.02 9.52
N GLY A 130 8.91 -9.90 8.79
CA GLY A 130 9.99 -9.64 7.82
C GLY A 130 9.94 -10.53 6.58
N ASP A 131 8.84 -11.26 6.44
CA ASP A 131 8.54 -12.21 5.39
C ASP A 131 8.08 -11.49 4.14
#